data_AF-A0A8T7AQZ9-F1
#
_entry.id   AF-A0A8T7AQZ9-F1
#
_cell.length_a   1.000
_cell.length_b   1.000
_cell.length_c   1.000
_cell.angle_alpha   90.00
_cell.angle_beta   90.00
_cell.angle_gamma   90.00
#
_symmetry.space_group_name_H-M   'P 1'
#
loop_
_entity.id
_entity.type
_entity.pdbx_description
1 polymer ?
#
loop_
_entity_poly.entity_id
_entity_poly.type
_entity_poly.pdbx_seq_one_letter_code
_entity_poly.pdbx_strand_id
1 'polypeptide(L)'
;MLSAAEVILDGTTATGIRNLEVQGTLYDVEFIRTTFNDLQADGKAPFVDNQAGARIARALVAEVLDASLAVDAGPNAAEASPGWRLPREIYGTTTPYWLGGSVDYGTNQKWTDSANNGAGPLDAISHFIAFNEVNPLAVDADLDPWTTDDIVEPDSTNSLYLAVLGQSMAAGDPVDFFVTDIDAAAFSFGEGQAANIAQSPLYGDYDGDGVNDAAFVFRTEDTGIRCGDTQALLRGQRNNLEPFMAQVPLVTSNCSQIPVWAPGTVIVSETFPFYVVDDFGNDNDVFALNLLGSGNGVLIHEPNYWPNIALDQFYNALSGVTSERYSGEITAHKLKGVAVLYLHIGLGDHVYYSADEVVVMRQFLYTGGTIVFAAVSHYNTYNFGTWNGFLESLGSSMSVAALGQNPNQGAHFASYVAAHPQTTGVIDFTVGNGNHWLGGTTLIQDGSYRLLAFESFAPKMALIDVDPWSAANEVDPDTDTNVVVAVLGSSEAAGDPADLDVTRINDSTVQLGTGEALITGAPQYGDFDGDALQDAAFTFDVQAAGIVCEDTHVDLIGGTLDGEAFSGIGSLVTPDCESSECHP
;
A
#
# COMPACT_ATOMS: atom_id res chain seq x y z
N MET A 1 11.39 9.37 -8.17
CA MET A 1 11.77 10.53 -8.99
C MET A 1 12.22 11.61 -8.03
N LEU A 2 13.40 12.21 -8.22
CA LEU A 2 13.78 13.42 -7.50
C LEU A 2 12.82 14.53 -7.99
N SER A 3 12.05 15.14 -7.10
CA SER A 3 11.34 16.40 -7.40
C SER A 3 12.38 17.49 -7.74
N ALA A 4 11.94 18.63 -8.27
CA ALA A 4 12.72 19.68 -8.96
C ALA A 4 13.91 20.29 -8.18
N ALA A 5 14.89 19.47 -7.82
CA ALA A 5 16.09 19.86 -7.11
C ALA A 5 16.99 20.66 -8.06
N GLU A 6 17.29 21.90 -7.69
CA GLU A 6 18.12 22.79 -8.50
C GLU A 6 19.59 22.54 -8.17
N VAL A 7 20.39 22.13 -9.16
CA VAL A 7 21.84 22.04 -8.99
C VAL A 7 22.44 23.44 -9.06
N ILE A 8 23.04 23.90 -7.95
CA ILE A 8 23.75 25.19 -7.92
C ILE A 8 25.10 25.00 -8.62
N LEU A 9 25.38 25.82 -9.64
CA LEU A 9 26.65 25.84 -10.34
C LEU A 9 27.43 27.13 -10.05
N ASP A 10 28.73 27.00 -9.77
CA ASP A 10 29.71 28.08 -9.89
C ASP A 10 30.60 27.81 -11.11
N GLY A 11 30.31 28.51 -12.21
CA GLY A 11 30.87 28.19 -13.53
C GLY A 11 30.41 26.81 -14.01
N THR A 12 31.34 25.88 -14.22
CA THR A 12 31.06 24.48 -14.62
C THR A 12 31.13 23.51 -13.45
N THR A 13 31.18 23.99 -12.21
CA THR A 13 31.31 23.14 -11.02
C THR A 13 30.03 23.19 -10.21
N ALA A 14 29.43 22.03 -9.93
CA ALA A 14 28.32 21.95 -8.98
C ALA A 14 28.83 22.25 -7.57
N THR A 15 28.27 23.28 -6.95
CA THR A 15 28.58 23.74 -5.59
C THR A 15 27.49 23.40 -4.58
N GLY A 16 26.31 22.98 -5.05
CA GLY A 16 25.27 22.44 -4.18
C GLY A 16 24.05 21.91 -4.93
N ILE A 17 23.06 21.46 -4.18
CA ILE A 17 21.71 21.10 -4.63
C ILE A 17 20.74 21.84 -3.71
N ARG A 18 19.77 22.59 -4.24
CA ARG A 18 18.70 23.19 -3.43
C ARG A 18 17.42 22.39 -3.49
N ASN A 19 16.65 22.46 -2.41
CA ASN A 19 15.32 21.86 -2.31
C ASN A 19 15.32 20.34 -2.59
N LEU A 20 16.37 19.63 -2.16
CA LEU A 20 16.42 18.17 -2.25
C LEU A 20 15.42 17.57 -1.26
N GLU A 21 14.37 16.94 -1.76
CA GLU A 21 13.41 16.25 -0.91
C GLU A 21 13.90 14.84 -0.53
N VAL A 22 13.96 14.55 0.76
CA VAL A 22 14.18 13.20 1.30
C VAL A 22 13.10 12.92 2.33
N GLN A 23 12.19 11.99 2.04
CA GLN A 23 11.11 11.56 2.94
C GLN A 23 10.24 12.73 3.45
N GLY A 24 9.87 13.67 2.58
CA GLY A 24 9.03 14.82 2.96
C GLY A 24 9.76 15.99 3.60
N THR A 25 11.08 15.89 3.82
CA THR A 25 11.92 16.99 4.33
C THR A 25 12.76 17.59 3.20
N LEU A 26 12.80 18.92 3.08
CA LEU A 26 13.61 19.63 2.09
C LEU A 26 15.01 19.94 2.64
N TYR A 27 16.03 19.65 1.84
CA TYR A 27 17.43 19.88 2.17
C TYR A 27 18.10 20.77 1.12
N ASP A 28 18.85 21.76 1.59
CA ASP A 28 19.89 22.40 0.79
C ASP A 28 21.21 21.67 1.06
N VAL A 29 21.76 21.07 0.02
CA VAL A 29 23.01 20.33 0.05
C VAL A 29 24.12 21.23 -0.46
N GLU A 30 25.12 21.52 0.37
CA GLU A 30 26.31 22.27 -0.06
C GLU A 30 27.48 21.30 -0.27
N PHE A 31 28.13 21.39 -1.43
CA PHE A 31 29.34 20.63 -1.74
C PHE A 31 30.56 21.43 -1.31
N ILE A 32 31.08 21.13 -0.13
CA ILE A 32 32.27 21.80 0.39
C ILE A 32 33.52 21.08 -0.14
N ARG A 33 34.24 21.72 -1.06
CA ARG A 33 35.61 21.34 -1.40
C ARG A 33 36.56 21.94 -0.38
N THR A 34 37.09 21.12 0.51
CA THR A 34 38.23 21.50 1.36
C THR A 34 39.48 20.76 0.91
N THR A 35 40.63 21.44 0.92
CA THR A 35 41.90 20.71 0.83
C THR A 35 42.27 20.20 2.21
N PHE A 36 42.97 19.06 2.28
CA PHE A 36 43.38 18.47 3.56
C PHE A 36 44.19 19.43 4.46
N ASN A 37 44.84 20.44 3.85
CA ASN A 37 45.59 21.47 4.56
C ASN A 37 44.70 22.50 5.28
N ASP A 38 43.47 22.74 4.79
CA ASP A 38 42.54 23.70 5.40
C ASP A 38 41.96 23.16 6.73
N LEU A 39 41.74 21.85 6.82
CA LEU A 39 41.20 21.18 8.01
C LEU A 39 42.19 21.09 9.18
N GLN A 40 43.51 21.14 8.91
CA GLN A 40 44.51 21.12 9.98
C GLN A 40 44.74 22.50 10.62
N ALA A 41 44.40 23.59 9.93
CA ALA A 41 44.65 24.94 10.42
C ALA A 41 43.73 25.33 11.60
N ASP A 42 42.53 24.74 11.69
CA ASP A 42 41.50 25.19 12.64
C ASP A 42 41.42 24.41 13.97
N GLY A 43 42.25 23.38 14.17
CA GLY A 43 42.42 22.73 15.48
C GLY A 43 41.16 22.10 16.11
N LYS A 44 40.07 21.97 15.36
CA LYS A 44 38.80 21.35 15.78
C LYS A 44 38.46 20.20 14.85
N ALA A 45 38.60 18.97 15.35
CA ALA A 45 38.06 17.80 14.67
C ALA A 45 36.52 17.80 14.81
N PRO A 46 35.74 17.80 13.72
CA PRO A 46 34.30 17.61 13.82
C PRO A 46 34.01 16.14 14.09
N PHE A 47 33.38 15.85 15.23
CA PHE A 47 32.69 14.59 15.46
C PHE A 47 31.38 14.62 14.66
N VAL A 48 31.24 13.71 13.70
CA VAL A 48 29.93 13.37 13.12
C VAL A 48 29.64 11.93 13.55
N ASP A 49 28.96 11.79 14.68
CA ASP A 49 28.34 10.54 15.11
C ASP A 49 26.87 10.58 14.72
N ASN A 50 26.57 10.20 13.47
CA ASN A 50 25.24 9.76 13.09
C ASN A 50 25.35 8.78 11.92
N GLN A 51 25.16 7.48 12.20
CA GLN A 51 25.25 6.41 11.22
C GLN A 51 24.18 6.49 10.11
N ALA A 52 23.11 7.26 10.29
CA ALA A 52 22.07 7.45 9.28
C ALA A 52 22.57 8.31 8.10
N GLY A 53 23.28 9.41 8.37
CA GLY A 53 23.78 10.31 7.33
C GLY A 53 24.85 9.69 6.43
N ALA A 54 25.67 8.78 6.96
CA ALA A 54 26.72 8.10 6.20
C ALA A 54 26.18 7.03 5.23
N ARG A 55 25.01 6.43 5.52
CA ARG A 55 24.36 5.46 4.63
C ARG A 55 23.66 6.17 3.46
N ILE A 56 23.00 7.30 3.73
CA ILE A 56 22.32 8.12 2.71
C ILE A 56 23.33 8.74 1.73
N ALA A 57 24.46 9.27 2.23
CA ALA A 57 25.50 9.84 1.38
C ALA A 57 26.14 8.82 0.41
N ARG A 58 26.20 7.52 0.75
CA ARG A 58 26.74 6.48 -0.14
C ARG A 58 25.82 6.13 -1.31
N ALA A 59 24.50 6.09 -1.08
CA ALA A 59 23.53 5.83 -2.15
C ALA A 59 23.41 7.05 -3.08
N LEU A 60 23.36 8.26 -2.50
CA LEU A 60 23.16 9.51 -3.24
C LEU A 60 24.34 9.88 -4.15
N VAL A 61 25.59 9.65 -3.72
CA VAL A 61 26.78 9.94 -4.54
C VAL A 61 26.87 9.03 -5.77
N ALA A 62 26.36 7.80 -5.70
CA ALA A 62 26.34 6.90 -6.86
C ALA A 62 25.33 7.36 -7.93
N GLU A 63 24.18 7.88 -7.51
CA GLU A 63 23.07 8.24 -8.41
C GLU A 63 23.22 9.65 -9.01
N VAL A 64 23.71 10.63 -8.23
CA VAL A 64 23.97 11.99 -8.72
C VAL A 64 25.17 12.04 -9.70
N LEU A 65 26.18 11.18 -9.51
CA LEU A 65 27.31 11.10 -10.45
C LEU A 65 26.93 10.42 -11.78
N ASP A 66 26.00 9.47 -11.78
CA ASP A 66 25.55 8.80 -13.01
C ASP A 66 24.67 9.73 -13.87
N ALA A 67 23.82 10.54 -13.24
CA ALA A 67 22.98 11.52 -13.93
C ALA A 67 23.76 12.74 -14.47
N SER A 68 24.76 13.25 -13.73
CA SER A 68 25.54 14.43 -14.17
C SER A 68 26.48 14.14 -15.35
N LEU A 69 26.88 12.88 -15.55
CA LEU A 69 27.69 12.46 -16.70
C LEU A 69 26.89 12.34 -18.02
N ALA A 70 25.55 12.30 -17.95
CA ALA A 70 24.71 12.12 -19.13
C ALA A 70 24.35 13.44 -19.85
N VAL A 71 24.43 14.59 -19.18
CA VAL A 71 23.83 15.83 -19.70
C VAL A 71 24.82 16.74 -20.45
N ASP A 72 26.14 16.54 -20.37
CA ASP A 72 27.11 17.47 -20.99
C ASP A 72 28.20 16.84 -21.88
N ALA A 73 27.91 15.69 -22.50
CA ALA A 73 28.78 15.10 -23.51
C ALA A 73 28.48 15.64 -24.92
N GLY A 74 28.98 16.85 -25.22
CA GLY A 74 29.13 17.30 -26.61
C GLY A 74 29.99 16.33 -27.45
N PRO A 75 29.85 16.30 -28.79
CA PRO A 75 30.34 15.21 -29.65
C PRO A 75 31.88 15.03 -29.75
N ASN A 76 32.68 15.76 -28.96
CA ASN A 76 34.15 15.74 -29.04
C ASN A 76 34.86 15.28 -27.75
N ALA A 77 34.17 14.70 -26.77
CA ALA A 77 34.77 14.30 -25.48
C ALA A 77 35.44 12.91 -25.46
N ALA A 78 35.75 12.31 -26.62
CA ALA A 78 36.32 10.95 -26.67
C ALA A 78 37.85 10.86 -26.38
N GLU A 79 38.56 11.98 -26.15
CA GLU A 79 40.04 11.96 -26.08
C GLU A 79 40.67 12.59 -24.83
N ALA A 80 39.93 12.88 -23.75
CA ALA A 80 40.55 13.44 -22.54
C ALA A 80 39.91 12.96 -21.22
N SER A 81 40.23 11.74 -20.78
CA SER A 81 40.31 11.39 -19.35
C SER A 81 41.01 10.04 -19.14
N PRO A 82 42.23 9.99 -18.57
CA PRO A 82 42.83 8.74 -18.14
C PRO A 82 42.37 8.40 -16.71
N GLY A 83 41.54 7.36 -16.61
CA GLY A 83 41.60 6.39 -15.51
C GLY A 83 41.03 6.82 -14.16
N TRP A 84 39.71 6.91 -14.05
CA TRP A 84 39.01 6.62 -12.80
C TRP A 84 38.46 5.20 -12.87
N ARG A 85 39.10 4.26 -12.17
CA ARG A 85 38.54 2.93 -11.90
C ARG A 85 38.20 2.85 -10.42
N LEU A 86 36.92 2.66 -10.10
CA LEU A 86 36.53 2.22 -8.77
C LEU A 86 37.05 0.78 -8.55
N PRO A 87 37.65 0.45 -7.40
CA PRO A 87 38.11 -0.91 -7.14
C PRO A 87 36.93 -1.86 -6.98
N ARG A 88 37.04 -2.99 -7.67
CA ARG A 88 36.11 -4.12 -7.71
C ARG A 88 36.27 -4.99 -6.45
N GLU A 89 35.15 -5.32 -5.83
CA GLU A 89 34.85 -6.43 -4.88
C GLU A 89 35.94 -6.83 -3.87
N ILE A 90 35.67 -6.57 -2.58
CA ILE A 90 36.25 -7.32 -1.46
C ILE A 90 35.13 -8.12 -0.81
N TYR A 91 35.15 -9.45 -0.97
CA TYR A 91 34.36 -10.39 -0.18
C TYR A 91 34.90 -10.42 1.25
N GLY A 92 34.04 -10.21 2.25
CA GLY A 92 34.40 -10.29 3.66
C GLY A 92 33.18 -10.47 4.56
N THR A 93 33.11 -11.62 5.22
CA THR A 93 32.09 -12.10 6.16
C THR A 93 31.91 -11.19 7.39
N THR A 94 30.68 -10.93 7.80
CA THR A 94 30.29 -10.14 8.97
C THR A 94 30.06 -11.03 10.21
N THR A 95 30.88 -10.85 11.24
CA THR A 95 30.47 -10.98 12.67
C THR A 95 31.23 -9.94 13.49
N PRO A 96 30.66 -9.41 14.59
CA PRO A 96 31.05 -8.12 15.16
C PRO A 96 32.16 -8.25 16.20
N TYR A 97 33.12 -7.31 16.18
CA TYR A 97 33.93 -7.01 17.35
C TYR A 97 34.07 -5.50 17.55
N TRP A 98 33.72 -5.08 18.77
CA TRP A 98 34.13 -3.82 19.37
C TRP A 98 35.65 -3.70 19.36
N LEU A 99 36.19 -2.58 18.83
CA LEU A 99 37.53 -2.10 19.17
C LEU A 99 37.53 -0.56 19.16
N GLY A 100 37.40 0.02 20.35
CA GLY A 100 38.20 1.20 20.66
C GLY A 100 39.66 0.76 20.64
N GLY A 101 40.40 1.18 19.62
CA GLY A 101 41.79 0.81 19.40
C GLY A 101 42.64 2.03 19.08
N SER A 102 43.42 2.47 20.07
CA SER A 102 44.64 3.26 19.88
C SER A 102 45.46 2.70 18.71
N VAL A 103 45.87 3.57 17.79
CA VAL A 103 46.81 3.23 16.71
C VAL A 103 48.16 2.91 17.34
N ASP A 104 48.47 1.62 17.49
CA ASP A 104 49.76 1.12 17.93
C ASP A 104 50.71 1.02 16.73
N TYR A 105 51.75 1.87 16.69
CA TYR A 105 52.84 1.79 15.72
C TYR A 105 53.79 0.66 16.13
N GLY A 106 53.45 -0.58 15.73
CA GLY A 106 54.16 -1.79 16.11
C GLY A 106 54.60 -2.69 14.95
N THR A 107 55.65 -2.25 14.23
CA THR A 107 56.72 -3.06 13.59
C THR A 107 56.40 -4.23 12.64
N ASN A 108 56.98 -4.11 11.44
CA ASN A 108 57.36 -5.16 10.47
C ASN A 108 56.29 -5.75 9.55
N GLN A 109 55.77 -4.91 8.64
CA GLN A 109 55.65 -5.33 7.24
C GLN A 109 56.32 -4.31 6.34
N LYS A 110 57.51 -4.65 5.85
CA LYS A 110 58.15 -3.97 4.73
C LYS A 110 57.26 -4.18 3.51
N TRP A 111 56.42 -3.21 3.18
CA TRP A 111 56.07 -2.96 1.80
C TRP A 111 57.33 -2.44 1.12
N THR A 112 58.00 -3.32 0.38
CA THR A 112 58.99 -2.88 -0.61
C THR A 112 58.24 -2.16 -1.70
N ASP A 113 58.23 -0.85 -1.56
CA ASP A 113 57.90 0.10 -2.59
C ASP A 113 58.89 -0.11 -3.75
N SER A 114 58.40 -0.66 -4.86
CA SER A 114 59.13 -0.64 -6.12
C SER A 114 59.05 0.78 -6.67
N ALA A 115 60.01 1.60 -6.24
CA ALA A 115 60.32 2.87 -6.84
C ALA A 115 60.49 2.70 -8.36
N ASN A 116 59.56 3.30 -9.12
CA ASN A 116 59.78 4.02 -10.37
C ASN A 116 58.43 4.27 -11.04
N ASN A 117 57.76 5.33 -10.64
CA ASN A 117 57.09 6.28 -11.52
C ASN A 117 56.71 7.49 -10.66
N GLY A 118 57.23 8.67 -11.00
CA GLY A 118 57.07 9.92 -10.25
C GLY A 118 55.67 10.49 -10.29
N ALA A 119 54.69 9.76 -9.74
CA ALA A 119 53.43 10.35 -9.33
C ALA A 119 53.67 11.01 -7.97
N GLY A 120 53.54 12.34 -7.92
CA GLY A 120 53.55 13.09 -6.68
C GLY A 120 52.46 12.60 -5.71
N PRO A 121 52.50 13.05 -4.44
CA PRO A 121 51.47 12.67 -3.47
C PRO A 121 50.09 12.93 -4.08
N LEU A 122 49.30 11.87 -4.21
CA LEU A 122 47.90 11.98 -4.55
C LEU A 122 47.24 12.70 -3.39
N ASP A 123 47.06 14.01 -3.51
CA ASP A 123 46.28 14.82 -2.60
C ASP A 123 44.89 14.19 -2.51
N ALA A 124 44.61 13.53 -1.39
CA ALA A 124 43.31 12.94 -1.13
C ALA A 124 42.32 14.09 -0.90
N ILE A 125 41.61 14.47 -1.96
CA ILE A 125 40.50 15.42 -1.88
C ILE A 125 39.38 14.72 -1.11
N SER A 126 39.13 15.21 0.09
CA SER A 126 37.97 14.79 0.90
C SER A 126 36.81 15.72 0.55
N HIS A 127 35.73 15.18 -0.03
CA HIS A 127 34.51 15.94 -0.26
C HIS A 127 33.63 15.84 0.99
N PHE A 128 33.24 16.99 1.55
CA PHE A 128 32.25 17.05 2.63
C PHE A 128 30.92 17.48 2.02
N ILE A 129 29.87 16.75 2.37
CA ILE A 129 28.49 17.07 1.99
C ILE A 129 27.82 17.57 3.26
N ALA A 130 27.44 18.85 3.28
CA ALA A 130 26.64 19.42 4.35
C ALA A 130 25.17 19.39 3.92
N PHE A 131 24.30 18.87 4.78
CA PHE A 131 22.85 18.91 4.61
C PHE A 131 22.32 19.98 5.56
N ASN A 132 21.76 21.05 5.01
CA ASN A 132 21.01 22.03 5.77
C ASN A 132 19.53 21.74 5.56
N GLU A 133 18.84 21.38 6.63
CA GLU A 133 17.39 21.28 6.61
C GLU A 133 16.82 22.67 6.34
N VAL A 134 16.07 22.79 5.25
CA VAL A 134 15.34 24.01 4.93
C VAL A 134 14.01 23.88 5.65
N ASN A 135 13.75 24.75 6.63
CA ASN A 135 12.43 24.85 7.23
C ASN A 135 11.54 25.64 6.26
N PRO A 136 10.65 25.01 5.48
CA PRO A 136 9.74 25.75 4.63
C PRO A 136 8.87 26.67 5.50
N LEU A 137 8.55 27.85 4.96
CA LEU A 137 7.60 28.74 5.60
C LEU A 137 6.24 28.03 5.68
N ALA A 138 5.69 27.88 6.88
CA ALA A 138 4.33 27.39 7.04
C ALA A 138 3.34 28.49 6.64
N VAL A 139 2.39 28.18 5.77
CA VAL A 139 1.32 29.09 5.35
C VAL A 139 -0.04 28.44 5.58
N ASP A 140 -1.08 29.26 5.68
CA ASP A 140 -2.44 28.77 5.75
C ASP A 140 -3.00 28.60 4.33
N ALA A 141 -3.83 27.58 4.16
CA ALA A 141 -4.49 27.30 2.89
C ALA A 141 -5.88 26.69 3.13
N ASP A 142 -6.78 26.96 2.18
CA ASP A 142 -8.21 26.66 2.26
C ASP A 142 -8.66 25.97 0.96
N LEU A 143 -9.36 24.85 1.08
CA LEU A 143 -9.78 24.03 -0.04
C LEU A 143 -11.23 24.32 -0.39
N ASP A 144 -11.50 24.71 -1.64
CA ASP A 144 -12.78 25.27 -2.05
C ASP A 144 -13.14 26.53 -1.23
N PRO A 145 -12.37 27.64 -1.41
CA PRO A 145 -12.43 28.85 -0.57
C PRO A 145 -13.76 29.63 -0.63
N TRP A 146 -14.78 29.08 -1.30
CA TRP A 146 -16.13 29.62 -1.34
C TRP A 146 -17.11 28.85 -0.45
N THR A 147 -16.70 27.72 0.10
CA THR A 147 -17.47 26.91 1.03
C THR A 147 -16.66 26.67 2.31
N THR A 148 -17.26 26.03 3.31
CA THR A 148 -16.62 25.77 4.61
C THR A 148 -16.28 24.31 4.82
N ASP A 149 -16.63 23.46 3.85
CA ASP A 149 -16.74 22.02 4.08
C ASP A 149 -15.54 21.25 3.52
N ASP A 150 -14.60 21.92 2.83
CA ASP A 150 -13.37 21.38 2.25
C ASP A 150 -13.57 20.02 1.56
N ILE A 151 -14.67 19.90 0.81
CA ILE A 151 -15.12 18.62 0.27
C ILE A 151 -14.40 18.30 -1.04
N VAL A 152 -13.74 17.15 -1.09
CA VAL A 152 -13.18 16.57 -2.32
C VAL A 152 -14.03 15.38 -2.76
N GLU A 153 -14.26 15.25 -4.05
CA GLU A 153 -14.79 14.01 -4.66
C GLU A 153 -13.64 13.34 -5.44
N PRO A 154 -12.89 12.39 -4.85
CA PRO A 154 -11.64 11.89 -5.43
C PRO A 154 -11.76 11.32 -6.85
N ASP A 155 -12.90 10.72 -7.18
CA ASP A 155 -13.18 10.12 -8.49
C ASP A 155 -13.72 11.13 -9.52
N SER A 156 -13.88 12.38 -9.11
CA SER A 156 -14.44 13.43 -9.97
C SER A 156 -13.39 13.95 -10.94
N THR A 157 -13.79 14.18 -12.20
CA THR A 157 -12.97 14.94 -13.17
C THR A 157 -13.08 16.45 -12.98
N ASN A 158 -13.75 16.89 -11.91
CA ASN A 158 -13.90 18.30 -11.60
C ASN A 158 -12.57 18.91 -11.17
N SER A 159 -12.46 20.23 -11.35
CA SER A 159 -11.33 20.97 -10.83
C SER A 159 -11.47 21.23 -9.33
N LEU A 160 -10.38 21.04 -8.60
CA LEU A 160 -10.23 21.51 -7.22
C LEU A 160 -9.67 22.92 -7.22
N TYR A 161 -10.20 23.75 -6.32
CA TYR A 161 -9.69 25.09 -6.07
C TYR A 161 -9.08 25.12 -4.68
N LEU A 162 -7.93 25.76 -4.56
CA LEU A 162 -7.20 25.84 -3.30
C LEU A 162 -6.65 27.25 -3.16
N ALA A 163 -7.10 27.98 -2.13
CA ALA A 163 -6.56 29.28 -1.78
C ALA A 163 -5.35 29.13 -0.86
N VAL A 164 -4.29 29.88 -1.14
CA VAL A 164 -3.25 30.19 -0.15
C VAL A 164 -3.59 31.54 0.45
N LEU A 165 -3.71 31.59 1.77
CA LEU A 165 -4.14 32.78 2.47
C LEU A 165 -2.95 33.73 2.65
N GLY A 166 -3.15 34.98 2.26
CA GLY A 166 -2.19 36.04 2.52
C GLY A 166 -2.15 36.33 4.01
N GLN A 167 -0.97 36.65 4.51
CA GLN A 167 -0.83 37.08 5.90
C GLN A 167 -0.15 38.44 5.90
N SER A 168 -0.86 39.46 6.40
CA SER A 168 -0.26 40.74 6.74
C SER A 168 -0.32 40.92 8.25
N MET A 169 0.82 40.75 8.90
CA MET A 169 0.94 41.19 10.29
C MET A 169 1.13 42.71 10.32
N ALA A 170 0.86 43.33 11.47
CA ALA A 170 0.92 44.78 11.62
C ALA A 170 2.23 45.35 11.03
N ALA A 171 2.12 46.46 10.28
CA ALA A 171 3.23 47.06 9.56
C ALA A 171 4.55 47.09 10.38
N GLY A 172 5.53 46.29 9.95
CA GLY A 172 6.83 46.15 10.61
C GLY A 172 7.12 44.79 11.23
N ASP A 173 6.23 43.79 11.10
CA ASP A 173 6.56 42.40 11.42
C ASP A 173 7.47 41.78 10.33
N PRO A 174 8.50 41.00 10.71
CA PRO A 174 9.35 40.31 9.75
C PRO A 174 8.68 39.22 8.91
N VAL A 175 7.44 38.79 9.21
CA VAL A 175 6.79 37.66 8.52
C VAL A 175 5.47 38.11 7.86
N ASP A 176 5.58 38.87 6.77
CA ASP A 176 4.47 39.09 5.84
C ASP A 176 4.55 38.04 4.71
N PHE A 177 3.43 37.37 4.44
CA PHE A 177 3.30 36.46 3.30
C PHE A 177 2.40 37.09 2.24
N PHE A 178 3.04 37.66 1.22
CA PHE A 178 2.33 38.22 0.06
C PHE A 178 2.16 37.13 -1.00
N VAL A 179 0.92 36.73 -1.27
CA VAL A 179 0.59 35.71 -2.27
C VAL A 179 1.04 36.06 -3.69
N THR A 180 1.28 37.34 -3.99
CA THR A 180 1.86 37.78 -5.27
C THR A 180 3.33 37.37 -5.45
N ASP A 181 3.98 36.96 -4.36
CA ASP A 181 5.35 36.45 -4.39
C ASP A 181 5.41 34.96 -4.70
N ILE A 182 4.29 34.24 -4.82
CA ILE A 182 4.28 32.82 -5.14
C ILE A 182 4.72 32.62 -6.60
N ASP A 183 5.68 31.71 -6.82
CA ASP A 183 5.98 31.17 -8.15
C ASP A 183 4.92 30.11 -8.49
N ALA A 184 3.93 30.52 -9.29
CA ALA A 184 2.82 29.66 -9.69
C ALA A 184 3.26 28.42 -10.49
N ALA A 185 4.46 28.41 -11.08
CA ALA A 185 4.99 27.25 -11.81
C ALA A 185 5.63 26.20 -10.89
N ALA A 186 6.08 26.62 -9.69
CA ALA A 186 6.64 25.74 -8.66
C ALA A 186 5.58 25.21 -7.68
N PHE A 187 4.30 25.53 -7.92
CA PHE A 187 3.20 25.22 -7.03
C PHE A 187 2.59 23.84 -7.34
N SER A 188 2.48 22.98 -6.31
CA SER A 188 1.94 21.62 -6.43
C SER A 188 1.09 21.21 -5.23
N PHE A 189 0.15 20.30 -5.45
CA PHE A 189 -0.80 19.85 -4.43
C PHE A 189 -1.04 18.32 -4.45
N GLY A 190 -1.13 17.73 -3.26
CA GLY A 190 -1.41 16.31 -3.04
C GLY A 190 -0.20 15.38 -3.28
N GLU A 191 -0.39 14.08 -3.03
CA GLU A 191 0.65 13.05 -3.23
C GLU A 191 1.06 12.90 -4.70
N GLY A 192 0.12 13.14 -5.62
CA GLY A 192 0.35 13.13 -7.06
C GLY A 192 1.15 14.34 -7.57
N GLN A 193 1.43 15.32 -6.71
CA GLN A 193 2.11 16.57 -7.07
C GLN A 193 1.42 17.29 -8.24
N ALA A 194 0.08 17.39 -8.19
CA ALA A 194 -0.69 18.04 -9.25
C ALA A 194 -0.16 19.45 -9.50
N ALA A 195 0.14 19.76 -10.76
CA ALA A 195 0.51 21.12 -11.15
C ALA A 195 -0.72 22.01 -11.26
N ASN A 196 -0.57 23.29 -10.91
CA ASN A 196 -1.62 24.28 -11.14
C ASN A 196 -1.92 24.39 -12.65
N ILE A 197 -3.19 24.19 -13.04
CA ILE A 197 -3.61 24.21 -14.45
C ILE A 197 -3.97 25.63 -14.94
N ALA A 198 -4.18 26.58 -14.03
CA ALA A 198 -4.47 27.96 -14.39
C ALA A 198 -3.20 28.71 -14.75
N GLN A 199 -3.20 29.45 -15.88
CA GLN A 199 -2.06 30.28 -16.30
C GLN A 199 -1.71 31.39 -15.31
N SER A 200 -2.66 31.79 -14.47
CA SER A 200 -2.44 32.77 -13.40
C SER A 200 -3.38 32.44 -12.24
N PRO A 201 -2.91 32.57 -10.98
CA PRO A 201 -3.77 32.44 -9.82
C PRO A 201 -4.92 33.46 -9.84
N LEU A 202 -6.03 33.10 -9.22
CA LEU A 202 -7.13 34.04 -8.96
C LEU A 202 -6.83 34.77 -7.66
N TYR A 203 -6.71 36.09 -7.72
CA TYR A 203 -6.47 36.91 -6.54
C TYR A 203 -7.78 37.45 -5.98
N GLY A 204 -7.99 37.31 -4.67
CA GLY A 204 -9.18 37.74 -3.96
C GLY A 204 -8.94 37.70 -2.45
N ASP A 205 -9.85 38.25 -1.67
CA ASP A 205 -9.87 38.11 -0.21
C ASP A 205 -10.91 37.02 0.09
N TYR A 206 -10.45 35.79 0.29
CA TYR A 206 -11.27 34.59 0.44
C TYR A 206 -11.67 34.33 1.90
N ASP A 207 -10.83 34.71 2.86
CA ASP A 207 -11.15 34.56 4.29
C ASP A 207 -11.78 35.83 4.93
N GLY A 208 -11.79 36.95 4.21
CA GLY A 208 -12.41 38.21 4.62
C GLY A 208 -11.56 39.04 5.59
N ASP A 209 -10.26 38.78 5.69
CA ASP A 209 -9.35 39.51 6.58
C ASP A 209 -8.85 40.85 5.99
N GLY A 210 -9.12 41.10 4.70
CA GLY A 210 -8.73 42.30 3.97
C GLY A 210 -7.32 42.27 3.36
N VAL A 211 -6.64 41.12 3.41
CA VAL A 211 -5.41 40.79 2.70
C VAL A 211 -5.78 40.04 1.41
N ASN A 212 -4.96 40.16 0.37
CA ASN A 212 -5.18 39.38 -0.84
C ASN A 212 -4.61 37.97 -0.68
N ASP A 213 -5.41 36.99 -1.07
CA ASP A 213 -5.11 35.58 -1.20
C ASP A 213 -4.91 35.19 -2.68
N ALA A 214 -4.44 33.97 -2.92
CA ALA A 214 -4.30 33.42 -4.26
C ALA A 214 -4.93 32.03 -4.34
N ALA A 215 -5.95 31.87 -5.19
CA ALA A 215 -6.54 30.58 -5.50
C ALA A 215 -5.93 29.96 -6.76
N PHE A 216 -5.56 28.69 -6.63
CA PHE A 216 -4.97 27.84 -7.66
C PHE A 216 -5.97 26.77 -8.06
N VAL A 217 -5.79 26.22 -9.27
CA VAL A 217 -6.72 25.23 -9.83
C VAL A 217 -5.96 23.94 -10.13
N PHE A 218 -6.50 22.81 -9.70
CA PHE A 218 -5.95 21.50 -9.93
C PHE A 218 -6.98 20.58 -10.57
N ARG A 219 -6.52 19.54 -11.24
CA ARG A 219 -7.37 18.40 -11.59
C ARG A 219 -7.38 17.43 -10.43
N THR A 220 -8.56 17.02 -9.98
CA THR A 220 -8.69 16.15 -8.81
C THR A 220 -7.89 14.86 -8.99
N GLU A 221 -7.99 14.24 -10.17
CA GLU A 221 -7.31 12.99 -10.49
C GLU A 221 -5.76 13.09 -10.46
N ASP A 222 -5.22 14.28 -10.71
CA ASP A 222 -3.77 14.52 -10.69
C ASP A 222 -3.24 14.73 -9.25
N THR A 223 -4.12 15.07 -8.30
CA THR A 223 -3.71 15.34 -6.90
C THR A 223 -3.31 14.08 -6.16
N GLY A 224 -3.81 12.93 -6.60
CA GLY A 224 -3.65 11.66 -5.91
C GLY A 224 -4.38 11.58 -4.55
N ILE A 225 -5.27 12.53 -4.24
CA ILE A 225 -6.17 12.45 -3.08
C ILE A 225 -7.10 11.25 -3.28
N ARG A 226 -7.29 10.44 -2.24
CA ARG A 226 -8.09 9.22 -2.23
C ARG A 226 -9.16 9.30 -1.17
N CYS A 227 -10.21 8.52 -1.33
CA CYS A 227 -11.24 8.40 -0.31
C CYS A 227 -10.68 7.95 1.04
N GLY A 228 -11.08 8.66 2.10
CA GLY A 228 -10.59 8.46 3.45
C GLY A 228 -9.41 9.34 3.82
N ASP A 229 -8.76 10.01 2.87
CA ASP A 229 -7.78 11.04 3.18
C ASP A 229 -8.47 12.17 3.97
N THR A 230 -7.81 12.66 5.02
CA THR A 230 -8.31 13.76 5.86
C THR A 230 -7.46 15.02 5.72
N GLN A 231 -6.37 14.95 4.96
CA GLN A 231 -5.45 16.05 4.72
C GLN A 231 -4.70 15.82 3.41
N ALA A 232 -4.35 16.91 2.72
CA ALA A 232 -3.44 16.91 1.59
C ALA A 232 -2.32 17.92 1.83
N LEU A 233 -1.17 17.66 1.22
CA LEU A 233 -0.01 18.53 1.35
C LEU A 233 0.08 19.48 0.16
N LEU A 234 0.16 20.77 0.47
CA LEU A 234 0.51 21.82 -0.48
C LEU A 234 2.00 22.13 -0.39
N ARG A 235 2.61 22.35 -1.54
CA ARG A 235 4.02 22.76 -1.66
C ARG A 235 4.16 23.87 -2.70
N GLY A 236 4.98 24.85 -2.38
CA GLY A 236 5.28 25.91 -3.31
C GLY A 236 6.62 26.57 -3.03
N GLN A 237 6.96 27.51 -3.90
CA GLN A 237 8.14 28.34 -3.76
C GLN A 237 7.76 29.78 -4.06
N ARG A 238 8.39 30.72 -3.37
CA ARG A 238 8.30 32.14 -3.70
C ARG A 238 9.25 32.49 -4.86
N ASN A 239 9.03 33.63 -5.50
CA ASN A 239 9.87 34.17 -6.57
C ASN A 239 11.34 34.43 -6.13
N ASN A 240 11.60 34.52 -4.82
CA ASN A 240 12.95 34.62 -4.23
C ASN A 240 13.59 33.25 -3.93
N LEU A 241 12.97 32.15 -4.37
CA LEU A 241 13.35 30.77 -4.14
C LEU A 241 13.14 30.23 -2.72
N GLU A 242 12.43 30.94 -1.84
CA GLU A 242 12.08 30.46 -0.50
C GLU A 242 10.92 29.44 -0.57
N PRO A 243 11.10 28.19 -0.11
CA PRO A 243 10.03 27.20 -0.12
C PRO A 243 9.00 27.45 0.98
N PHE A 244 7.76 27.07 0.73
CA PHE A 244 6.67 27.10 1.70
C PHE A 244 5.80 25.84 1.60
N MET A 245 5.09 25.52 2.67
CA MET A 245 4.20 24.36 2.74
C MET A 245 2.94 24.67 3.56
N ALA A 246 1.84 23.99 3.24
CA ALA A 246 0.63 23.99 4.05
C ALA A 246 0.07 22.57 4.15
N GLN A 247 -0.41 22.19 5.33
CA GLN A 247 -1.27 21.02 5.49
C GLN A 247 -2.71 21.49 5.35
N VAL A 248 -3.39 20.95 4.35
CA VAL A 248 -4.74 21.36 4.00
C VAL A 248 -5.70 20.28 4.51
N PRO A 249 -6.53 20.54 5.53
CA PRO A 249 -7.57 19.60 5.93
C PRO A 249 -8.56 19.39 4.79
N LEU A 250 -9.15 18.21 4.69
CA LEU A 250 -10.19 17.93 3.69
C LEU A 250 -11.15 16.84 4.15
N VAL A 251 -12.32 16.81 3.53
CA VAL A 251 -13.31 15.74 3.68
C VAL A 251 -13.56 15.11 2.31
N THR A 252 -13.25 13.82 2.15
CA THR A 252 -13.64 13.13 0.91
C THR A 252 -15.11 12.73 0.94
N SER A 253 -15.87 13.05 -0.10
CA SER A 253 -17.27 12.68 -0.31
C SER A 253 -17.47 12.03 -1.67
N ASN A 254 -18.67 11.48 -1.92
CA ASN A 254 -19.00 10.75 -3.16
C ASN A 254 -17.89 9.80 -3.61
N CYS A 255 -17.26 9.21 -2.61
CA CYS A 255 -16.48 8.01 -2.75
C CYS A 255 -17.47 6.96 -3.23
N SER A 256 -17.61 6.83 -4.56
CA SER A 256 -18.28 5.73 -5.23
C SER A 256 -17.58 4.50 -4.73
N GLN A 257 -18.08 3.94 -3.62
CA GLN A 257 -17.23 3.38 -2.57
C GLN A 257 -15.98 2.77 -3.19
N ILE A 258 -14.86 3.51 -3.16
CA ILE A 258 -13.56 2.89 -3.45
C ILE A 258 -13.65 1.65 -2.58
N PRO A 259 -13.64 0.44 -3.19
CA PRO A 259 -14.09 -0.74 -2.50
C PRO A 259 -13.39 -0.72 -1.16
N VAL A 260 -14.16 -0.63 -0.07
CA VAL A 260 -13.62 -0.96 1.25
C VAL A 260 -12.90 -2.27 1.01
N TRP A 261 -11.57 -2.24 1.06
CA TRP A 261 -10.71 -3.11 0.25
C TRP A 261 -11.25 -4.50 0.26
N ALA A 262 -11.69 -4.98 -0.92
CA ALA A 262 -12.69 -6.03 -0.95
C ALA A 262 -12.18 -7.22 -0.13
N PRO A 263 -12.80 -7.44 1.03
CA PRO A 263 -12.29 -8.38 1.98
C PRO A 263 -12.64 -9.74 1.30
N GLY A 264 -11.66 -10.65 1.16
CA GLY A 264 -11.75 -11.79 0.22
C GLY A 264 -10.50 -12.06 -0.63
N THR A 265 -9.28 -11.75 -0.18
CA THR A 265 -8.09 -11.98 -1.02
C THR A 265 -7.43 -13.33 -0.76
N VAL A 266 -7.10 -14.07 -1.82
CA VAL A 266 -6.24 -15.25 -1.79
C VAL A 266 -4.84 -14.85 -2.25
N ILE A 267 -3.82 -15.18 -1.46
CA ILE A 267 -2.42 -14.82 -1.74
C ILE A 267 -1.54 -16.06 -1.67
N VAL A 268 -0.88 -16.46 -2.74
CA VAL A 268 -0.09 -17.71 -2.79
C VAL A 268 1.41 -17.45 -2.79
N SER A 269 2.03 -17.33 -1.62
CA SER A 269 3.47 -17.20 -1.40
C SER A 269 4.21 -18.55 -1.35
N GLU A 270 5.41 -18.64 -1.93
CA GLU A 270 6.35 -19.74 -1.67
C GLU A 270 7.27 -19.41 -0.48
N THR A 271 7.29 -20.23 0.56
CA THR A 271 8.23 -20.10 1.69
C THR A 271 9.32 -21.18 1.64
N PHE A 272 10.52 -20.86 2.08
CA PHE A 272 11.63 -21.81 2.17
C PHE A 272 11.57 -22.64 3.46
N PRO A 273 12.02 -23.91 3.46
CA PRO A 273 12.27 -24.62 4.70
C PRO A 273 13.56 -24.13 5.36
N PHE A 274 13.49 -23.79 6.66
CA PHE A 274 14.58 -23.54 7.62
C PHE A 274 15.47 -22.31 7.33
N TYR A 275 15.67 -21.34 8.22
CA TYR A 275 15.71 -21.22 9.68
C TYR A 275 15.07 -19.86 10.02
N VAL A 276 14.42 -19.71 11.19
CA VAL A 276 13.89 -18.42 11.65
C VAL A 276 15.00 -17.38 11.54
N VAL A 277 14.90 -16.49 10.55
CA VAL A 277 15.59 -15.21 10.61
C VAL A 277 14.69 -14.41 11.54
N ASP A 278 15.16 -14.18 12.76
CA ASP A 278 14.46 -13.43 13.81
C ASP A 278 14.21 -11.94 13.43
N ASP A 279 14.24 -11.60 12.14
CA ASP A 279 14.17 -10.24 11.61
C ASP A 279 13.20 -10.25 10.42
N PHE A 280 11.93 -9.96 10.70
CA PHE A 280 11.07 -9.38 9.66
C PHE A 280 11.69 -8.02 9.32
N GLY A 281 12.21 -7.86 8.10
CA GLY A 281 12.65 -6.53 7.66
C GLY A 281 11.47 -5.57 7.59
N ASN A 282 11.71 -4.27 7.76
CA ASN A 282 10.68 -3.22 7.80
C ASN A 282 9.62 -3.31 6.69
N ASP A 283 9.98 -3.78 5.50
CA ASP A 283 9.04 -3.86 4.37
C ASP A 283 8.17 -5.13 4.38
N ASN A 284 8.62 -6.21 5.04
CA ASN A 284 7.75 -7.36 5.34
C ASN A 284 6.67 -6.95 6.36
N ASP A 285 7.01 -6.04 7.28
CA ASP A 285 6.05 -5.48 8.23
C ASP A 285 5.00 -4.66 7.48
N VAL A 286 5.39 -3.82 6.52
CA VAL A 286 4.46 -3.07 5.66
C VAL A 286 3.55 -4.03 4.90
N PHE A 287 4.08 -5.10 4.30
CA PHE A 287 3.26 -6.10 3.64
C PHE A 287 2.27 -6.75 4.62
N ALA A 288 2.73 -7.23 5.77
CA ALA A 288 1.89 -7.90 6.76
C ALA A 288 0.84 -6.96 7.37
N LEU A 289 1.12 -5.66 7.48
CA LEU A 289 0.16 -4.61 7.85
C LEU A 289 -0.86 -4.38 6.73
N ASN A 290 -0.44 -4.31 5.47
CA ASN A 290 -1.33 -4.18 4.32
C ASN A 290 -2.29 -5.37 4.20
N LEU A 291 -1.83 -6.58 4.53
CA LEU A 291 -2.66 -7.79 4.57
C LEU A 291 -3.74 -7.72 5.64
N LEU A 292 -3.41 -7.13 6.79
CA LEU A 292 -4.33 -7.02 7.91
C LEU A 292 -5.46 -6.02 7.62
N GLY A 293 -5.19 -4.97 6.84
CA GLY A 293 -6.15 -3.91 6.55
C GLY A 293 -6.66 -3.26 7.83
N SER A 294 -7.99 -3.19 8.00
CA SER A 294 -8.64 -2.73 9.25
C SER A 294 -8.89 -3.85 10.27
N GLY A 295 -8.51 -5.09 9.95
CA GLY A 295 -8.74 -6.25 10.79
C GLY A 295 -7.84 -6.32 12.02
N ASN A 296 -8.19 -7.18 12.97
CA ASN A 296 -7.44 -7.35 14.22
C ASN A 296 -7.17 -8.81 14.62
N GLY A 297 -7.62 -9.79 13.83
CA GLY A 297 -7.36 -11.20 14.08
C GLY A 297 -6.58 -11.85 12.94
N VAL A 298 -5.55 -12.62 13.28
CA VAL A 298 -4.79 -13.42 12.33
C VAL A 298 -4.75 -14.86 12.79
N LEU A 299 -5.25 -15.78 11.97
CA LEU A 299 -5.14 -17.22 12.22
C LEU A 299 -4.06 -17.80 11.32
N ILE A 300 -2.98 -18.31 11.91
CA ILE A 300 -1.91 -18.99 11.19
C ILE A 300 -2.15 -20.50 11.29
N HIS A 301 -2.70 -21.08 10.23
CA HIS A 301 -2.97 -22.51 10.14
C HIS A 301 -1.74 -23.29 9.66
N GLU A 302 -1.22 -24.15 10.53
CA GLU A 302 -0.02 -24.97 10.31
C GLU A 302 -0.34 -26.44 10.63
N PRO A 303 -0.95 -27.20 9.69
CA PRO A 303 -1.35 -28.59 9.94
C PRO A 303 -0.14 -29.52 10.17
N ASN A 304 1.04 -29.12 9.69
CA ASN A 304 2.30 -29.83 9.90
C ASN A 304 3.23 -28.97 10.74
N TYR A 305 3.72 -29.53 11.85
CA TYR A 305 4.41 -28.87 12.97
C TYR A 305 5.76 -28.21 12.59
N TRP A 306 5.73 -27.15 11.80
CA TRP A 306 6.88 -26.33 11.44
C TRP A 306 6.62 -24.92 11.96
N PRO A 307 7.29 -24.50 13.04
CA PRO A 307 6.89 -23.31 13.75
C PRO A 307 7.26 -22.02 13.01
N ASN A 308 6.27 -21.35 12.38
CA ASN A 308 6.42 -19.97 11.92
C ASN A 308 6.18 -18.99 13.10
N ILE A 309 7.09 -19.03 14.07
CA ILE A 309 7.00 -18.22 15.30
C ILE A 309 7.12 -16.72 14.99
N ALA A 310 7.87 -16.34 13.94
CA ALA A 310 8.15 -14.94 13.66
C ALA A 310 6.91 -14.17 13.17
N LEU A 311 6.07 -14.74 12.31
CA LEU A 311 4.85 -14.08 11.84
C LEU A 311 3.82 -13.91 12.98
N ASP A 312 3.67 -14.94 13.81
CA ASP A 312 2.83 -14.90 15.02
C ASP A 312 3.32 -13.85 16.02
N GLN A 313 4.64 -13.76 16.23
CA GLN A 313 5.27 -12.75 17.09
C GLN A 313 5.10 -11.34 16.53
N PHE A 314 5.25 -11.16 15.21
CA PHE A 314 5.05 -9.89 14.54
C PHE A 314 3.63 -9.36 14.79
N TYR A 315 2.61 -10.14 14.45
CA TYR A 315 1.21 -9.70 14.62
C TYR A 315 0.84 -9.49 16.10
N ASN A 316 1.32 -10.34 17.01
CA ASN A 316 1.08 -10.15 18.45
C ASN A 316 1.87 -8.96 19.05
N ALA A 317 2.85 -8.41 18.34
CA ALA A 317 3.54 -7.18 18.75
C ALA A 317 2.77 -5.91 18.34
N LEU A 318 1.82 -6.01 17.41
CA LEU A 318 0.99 -4.89 16.97
C LEU A 318 -0.12 -4.60 18.01
N SER A 319 -0.31 -3.33 18.35
CA SER A 319 -1.32 -2.92 19.32
C SER A 319 -2.72 -3.23 18.81
N GLY A 320 -3.49 -4.01 19.57
CA GLY A 320 -4.87 -4.34 19.26
C GLY A 320 -5.05 -5.51 18.28
N VAL A 321 -3.96 -6.11 17.80
CA VAL A 321 -3.99 -7.28 16.92
C VAL A 321 -3.75 -8.54 17.72
N THR A 322 -4.45 -9.61 17.37
CA THR A 322 -4.29 -10.95 17.93
C THR A 322 -3.85 -11.89 16.83
N SER A 323 -2.83 -12.71 17.09
CA SER A 323 -2.46 -13.81 16.22
C SER A 323 -2.50 -15.12 16.97
N GLU A 324 -3.07 -16.13 16.33
CA GLU A 324 -3.13 -17.48 16.86
C GLU A 324 -2.59 -18.49 15.86
N ARG A 325 -1.70 -19.36 16.34
CA ARG A 325 -1.25 -20.54 15.60
C ARG A 325 -2.18 -21.72 15.86
N TYR A 326 -2.64 -22.36 14.80
CA TYR A 326 -3.63 -23.43 14.86
C TYR A 326 -3.30 -24.57 13.91
N SER A 327 -3.58 -25.81 14.31
CA SER A 327 -3.26 -27.03 13.53
C SER A 327 -4.42 -28.01 13.44
N GLY A 328 -5.60 -27.62 13.95
CA GLY A 328 -6.82 -28.41 13.85
C GLY A 328 -7.64 -28.04 12.63
N GLU A 329 -8.83 -28.64 12.51
CA GLU A 329 -9.76 -28.36 11.41
C GLU A 329 -10.23 -26.89 11.43
N ILE A 330 -10.23 -26.25 10.25
CA ILE A 330 -10.70 -24.87 10.10
C ILE A 330 -12.23 -24.86 10.14
N THR A 331 -12.78 -24.26 11.20
CA THR A 331 -14.24 -24.13 11.40
C THR A 331 -14.66 -22.66 11.39
N ALA A 332 -15.94 -22.38 11.08
CA ALA A 332 -16.48 -21.02 11.13
C ALA A 332 -16.28 -20.35 12.50
N HIS A 333 -16.49 -21.13 13.58
CA HIS A 333 -16.22 -20.66 14.94
C HIS A 333 -14.75 -20.24 15.13
N LYS A 334 -13.82 -20.97 14.49
CA LYS A 334 -12.39 -20.66 14.58
C LYS A 334 -11.98 -19.42 13.80
N LEU A 335 -12.74 -19.07 12.75
CA LEU A 335 -12.52 -17.85 11.96
C LEU A 335 -13.27 -16.64 12.51
N LYS A 336 -14.04 -16.77 13.60
CA LYS A 336 -14.75 -15.64 14.21
C LYS A 336 -13.76 -14.58 14.70
N GLY A 337 -13.86 -13.37 14.14
CA GLY A 337 -12.96 -12.26 14.45
C GLY A 337 -11.58 -12.36 13.80
N VAL A 338 -11.36 -13.34 12.94
CA VAL A 338 -10.17 -13.42 12.09
C VAL A 338 -10.39 -12.51 10.89
N ALA A 339 -9.38 -11.73 10.54
CA ALA A 339 -9.33 -10.94 9.32
C ALA A 339 -8.37 -11.56 8.29
N VAL A 340 -7.29 -12.19 8.77
CA VAL A 340 -6.30 -12.87 7.90
C VAL A 340 -6.15 -14.33 8.32
N LEU A 341 -6.44 -15.25 7.41
CA LEU A 341 -6.17 -16.68 7.52
C LEU A 341 -4.90 -17.02 6.75
N TYR A 342 -3.78 -17.21 7.45
CA TYR A 342 -2.51 -17.60 6.86
C TYR A 342 -2.38 -19.13 6.84
N LEU A 343 -2.45 -19.75 5.67
CA LEU A 343 -2.38 -21.19 5.46
C LEU A 343 -0.95 -21.60 5.08
N HIS A 344 -0.20 -22.09 6.06
CA HIS A 344 1.15 -22.62 5.84
C HIS A 344 1.08 -24.11 5.52
N ILE A 345 1.26 -24.46 4.25
CA ILE A 345 1.10 -25.83 3.77
C ILE A 345 2.49 -26.41 3.52
N GLY A 346 2.93 -27.21 4.50
CA GLY A 346 4.26 -27.81 4.52
C GLY A 346 4.51 -28.88 3.46
N LEU A 347 5.80 -29.16 3.29
CA LEU A 347 6.37 -30.17 2.39
C LEU A 347 6.02 -31.60 2.81
N GLY A 348 4.96 -32.15 2.23
CA GLY A 348 4.64 -33.57 2.37
C GLY A 348 3.25 -33.85 1.82
N ASP A 349 3.14 -34.92 1.06
CA ASP A 349 1.94 -35.37 0.37
C ASP A 349 0.66 -35.11 1.20
N HIS A 350 -0.14 -34.14 0.72
CA HIS A 350 -1.57 -34.00 1.00
C HIS A 350 -1.98 -33.38 2.35
N VAL A 351 -1.91 -32.05 2.45
CA VAL A 351 -2.95 -31.34 3.23
C VAL A 351 -4.14 -31.14 2.30
N TYR A 352 -5.06 -32.12 2.30
CA TYR A 352 -6.39 -31.89 1.78
C TYR A 352 -7.20 -31.25 2.89
N TYR A 353 -7.50 -29.96 2.75
CA TYR A 353 -8.64 -29.41 3.48
C TYR A 353 -9.87 -30.22 3.09
N SER A 354 -10.67 -30.59 4.10
CA SER A 354 -11.93 -31.29 3.85
C SER A 354 -12.85 -30.41 2.99
N ALA A 355 -13.87 -31.02 2.35
CA ALA A 355 -14.86 -30.23 1.62
C ALA A 355 -15.56 -29.21 2.54
N ASP A 356 -15.75 -29.57 3.82
CA ASP A 356 -16.37 -28.71 4.82
C ASP A 356 -15.45 -27.53 5.20
N GLU A 357 -14.14 -27.77 5.34
CA GLU A 357 -13.15 -26.70 5.57
C GLU A 357 -13.07 -25.73 4.38
N VAL A 358 -13.16 -26.23 3.15
CA VAL A 358 -13.20 -25.39 1.95
C VAL A 358 -14.45 -24.52 1.94
N VAL A 359 -15.62 -25.04 2.33
CA VAL A 359 -16.85 -24.25 2.47
C VAL A 359 -16.65 -23.13 3.48
N VAL A 360 -16.09 -23.44 4.66
CA VAL A 360 -15.79 -22.45 5.70
C VAL A 360 -14.80 -21.37 5.22
N MET A 361 -13.74 -21.76 4.50
CA MET A 361 -12.75 -20.81 3.97
C MET A 361 -13.33 -19.94 2.86
N ARG A 362 -14.20 -20.49 2.02
CA ARG A 362 -14.92 -19.72 1.01
C ARG A 362 -15.85 -18.70 1.66
N GLN A 363 -16.60 -19.14 2.67
CA GLN A 363 -17.46 -18.26 3.46
C GLN A 363 -16.65 -17.15 4.13
N PHE A 364 -15.48 -17.50 4.69
CA PHE A 364 -14.56 -16.53 5.23
C PHE A 364 -14.18 -15.48 4.20
N LEU A 365 -13.76 -15.87 3.00
CA LEU A 365 -13.50 -14.93 1.90
C LEU A 365 -14.73 -14.04 1.59
N TYR A 366 -15.93 -14.62 1.54
CA TYR A 366 -17.17 -13.88 1.27
C TYR A 366 -17.53 -12.86 2.36
N THR A 367 -17.27 -13.18 3.62
CA THR A 367 -17.47 -12.27 4.76
C THR A 367 -16.34 -11.27 4.93
N GLY A 368 -15.35 -11.30 4.05
CA GLY A 368 -14.26 -10.35 4.05
C GLY A 368 -12.88 -10.87 4.45
N GLY A 369 -12.80 -12.11 4.86
CA GLY A 369 -11.54 -12.72 5.24
C GLY A 369 -10.50 -12.67 4.13
N THR A 370 -9.24 -12.43 4.48
CA THR A 370 -8.10 -12.59 3.55
C THR A 370 -7.40 -13.89 3.83
N ILE A 371 -7.29 -14.77 2.84
CA ILE A 371 -6.53 -16.01 2.94
C ILE A 371 -5.15 -15.85 2.30
N VAL A 372 -4.11 -16.13 3.07
CA VAL A 372 -2.72 -16.13 2.58
C VAL A 372 -2.19 -17.55 2.58
N PHE A 373 -2.08 -18.15 1.41
CA PHE A 373 -1.38 -19.40 1.18
C PHE A 373 0.12 -19.18 1.22
N ALA A 374 0.80 -19.92 2.09
CA ALA A 374 2.23 -20.11 2.06
C ALA A 374 2.53 -21.57 1.73
N ALA A 375 2.86 -21.84 0.48
CA ALA A 375 3.22 -23.16 -0.01
C ALA A 375 4.74 -23.30 -0.07
N VAL A 376 5.25 -24.52 -0.17
CA VAL A 376 6.64 -24.74 -0.55
C VAL A 376 6.66 -25.73 -1.71
N SER A 377 7.19 -25.34 -2.88
CA SER A 377 7.40 -26.29 -3.98
C SER A 377 8.81 -26.90 -3.89
N HIS A 378 8.93 -28.10 -3.34
CA HIS A 378 10.15 -28.89 -3.51
C HIS A 378 10.09 -29.65 -4.83
N TYR A 379 10.93 -29.26 -5.80
CA TYR A 379 11.47 -30.04 -6.94
C TYR A 379 10.52 -30.89 -7.82
N ASN A 380 9.23 -30.92 -7.51
CA ASN A 380 8.30 -31.93 -7.95
C ASN A 380 7.05 -31.21 -8.46
N THR A 381 6.86 -31.18 -9.78
CA THR A 381 5.67 -30.64 -10.46
C THR A 381 4.36 -31.36 -10.10
N TYR A 382 4.40 -32.35 -9.19
CA TYR A 382 3.31 -33.27 -8.89
C TYR A 382 2.14 -32.62 -8.12
N ASN A 383 2.32 -31.45 -7.50
CA ASN A 383 1.29 -30.87 -6.64
C ASN A 383 0.47 -29.74 -7.28
N PHE A 384 0.85 -29.17 -8.43
CA PHE A 384 0.11 -28.04 -9.00
C PHE A 384 -1.35 -28.37 -9.32
N GLY A 385 -1.65 -29.60 -9.77
CA GLY A 385 -3.04 -30.02 -9.99
C GLY A 385 -3.89 -30.02 -8.70
N THR A 386 -3.29 -30.40 -7.57
CA THR A 386 -3.96 -30.36 -6.26
C THR A 386 -4.14 -28.92 -5.77
N TRP A 387 -3.11 -28.08 -5.93
CA TRP A 387 -3.20 -26.66 -5.62
C TRP A 387 -4.28 -25.96 -6.44
N ASN A 388 -4.30 -26.20 -7.75
CA ASN A 388 -5.28 -25.59 -8.64
C ASN A 388 -6.67 -26.10 -8.35
N GLY A 389 -6.85 -27.40 -8.06
CA GLY A 389 -8.15 -27.92 -7.66
C GLY A 389 -8.63 -27.34 -6.31
N PHE A 390 -7.71 -27.07 -5.39
CA PHE A 390 -8.04 -26.42 -4.12
C PHE A 390 -8.38 -24.92 -4.32
N LEU A 391 -7.58 -24.17 -5.09
CA LEU A 391 -7.87 -22.79 -5.46
C LEU A 391 -9.23 -22.70 -6.19
N GLU A 392 -9.45 -23.53 -7.20
CA GLU A 392 -10.74 -23.67 -7.90
C GLU A 392 -11.88 -23.97 -6.92
N SER A 393 -11.64 -24.81 -5.90
CA SER A 393 -12.63 -25.09 -4.86
C SER A 393 -12.91 -23.92 -3.93
N LEU A 394 -12.04 -22.91 -3.86
CA LEU A 394 -12.33 -21.64 -3.20
C LEU A 394 -13.06 -20.64 -4.12
N GLY A 395 -13.32 -21.01 -5.39
CA GLY A 395 -13.84 -20.10 -6.41
C GLY A 395 -12.75 -19.28 -7.11
N SER A 396 -11.48 -19.63 -6.91
CA SER A 396 -10.33 -18.90 -7.46
C SER A 396 -10.09 -19.17 -8.93
N SER A 397 -9.96 -18.09 -9.71
CA SER A 397 -9.49 -18.15 -11.09
C SER A 397 -7.97 -18.32 -11.17
N MET A 398 -7.25 -18.12 -10.06
CA MET A 398 -5.82 -18.41 -10.00
C MET A 398 -5.54 -19.89 -10.24
N SER A 399 -4.49 -20.11 -11.04
CA SER A 399 -3.87 -21.42 -11.18
C SER A 399 -2.36 -21.27 -11.12
N VAL A 400 -1.74 -22.19 -10.39
CA VAL A 400 -0.30 -22.38 -10.37
C VAL A 400 0.09 -23.21 -11.58
N ALA A 401 0.92 -22.63 -12.45
CA ALA A 401 1.44 -23.30 -13.63
C ALA A 401 2.93 -23.63 -13.47
N ALA A 402 3.33 -24.81 -13.96
CA ALA A 402 4.74 -25.14 -14.08
C ALA A 402 5.38 -24.23 -15.13
N LEU A 403 6.25 -23.32 -14.68
CA LEU A 403 7.05 -22.53 -15.59
C LEU A 403 8.16 -23.44 -16.12
N GLY A 404 8.19 -23.65 -17.44
CA GLY A 404 8.99 -24.69 -18.07
C GLY A 404 10.41 -24.76 -17.49
N GLN A 405 10.91 -25.97 -17.20
CA GLN A 405 12.24 -26.16 -16.63
C GLN A 405 13.26 -25.37 -17.45
N ASN A 406 13.98 -24.43 -16.82
CA ASN A 406 15.14 -23.85 -17.44
C ASN A 406 16.21 -24.97 -17.56
N PRO A 407 16.55 -25.44 -18.77
CA PRO A 407 17.45 -26.58 -18.92
C PRO A 407 18.89 -26.27 -18.46
N ASN A 408 19.23 -25.00 -18.25
CA ASN A 408 20.58 -24.55 -17.88
C ASN A 408 20.74 -24.20 -16.40
N GLN A 409 19.65 -24.20 -15.62
CA GLN A 409 19.67 -23.93 -14.19
C GLN A 409 18.86 -25.05 -13.54
N GLY A 410 19.55 -26.02 -12.94
CA GLY A 410 18.94 -27.26 -12.46
C GLY A 410 17.62 -27.02 -11.72
N ALA A 411 16.50 -27.43 -12.33
CA ALA A 411 15.17 -27.48 -11.71
C ALA A 411 14.75 -26.25 -10.87
N HIS A 412 14.87 -25.03 -11.40
CA HIS A 412 14.37 -23.83 -10.71
C HIS A 412 13.20 -23.18 -11.48
N PHE A 413 12.10 -22.92 -10.74
CA PHE A 413 10.82 -22.42 -11.25
C PHE A 413 10.62 -20.91 -11.02
N ALA A 414 9.46 -20.40 -11.47
CA ALA A 414 9.29 -19.28 -12.40
C ALA A 414 8.41 -18.02 -12.15
N SER A 415 7.64 -17.85 -11.09
CA SER A 415 6.62 -16.81 -10.82
C SER A 415 6.91 -15.27 -10.75
N TYR A 416 5.83 -14.50 -10.67
CA TYR A 416 5.78 -13.05 -10.51
C TYR A 416 4.75 -12.63 -9.46
N VAL A 417 4.97 -11.48 -8.82
CA VAL A 417 3.93 -10.71 -8.12
C VAL A 417 3.24 -9.83 -9.16
N ALA A 418 1.94 -10.04 -9.38
CA ALA A 418 1.15 -9.06 -10.13
C ALA A 418 1.11 -7.75 -9.32
N ALA A 419 1.15 -6.59 -9.98
CA ALA A 419 0.95 -5.32 -9.31
C ALA A 419 -0.39 -5.36 -8.57
N HIS A 420 -0.35 -5.35 -7.24
CA HIS A 420 -1.52 -5.47 -6.37
C HIS A 420 -1.48 -4.41 -5.27
N PRO A 421 -2.60 -3.75 -4.92
CA PRO A 421 -2.63 -2.70 -3.91
C PRO A 421 -2.01 -3.10 -2.55
N GLN A 422 -2.14 -4.36 -2.13
CA GLN A 422 -1.53 -4.85 -0.87
C GLN A 422 0.00 -4.92 -0.89
N THR A 423 0.62 -4.77 -2.06
CA THR A 423 2.08 -4.66 -2.22
C THR A 423 2.57 -3.20 -2.30
N THR A 424 1.65 -2.23 -2.14
CA THR A 424 2.00 -0.80 -2.14
C THR A 424 2.87 -0.45 -0.93
N GLY A 425 3.93 0.32 -1.16
CA GLY A 425 4.90 0.68 -0.12
C GLY A 425 5.91 -0.42 0.23
N VAL A 426 5.73 -1.64 -0.30
CA VAL A 426 6.71 -2.73 -0.16
C VAL A 426 7.79 -2.51 -1.22
N ILE A 427 8.93 -1.96 -0.80
CA ILE A 427 10.06 -1.65 -1.68
C ILE A 427 11.14 -2.75 -1.67
N ASP A 428 11.30 -3.47 -0.56
CA ASP A 428 12.04 -4.73 -0.44
C ASP A 428 11.10 -5.80 0.11
N PHE A 429 11.24 -7.07 -0.24
CA PHE A 429 10.51 -8.15 0.44
C PHE A 429 11.48 -9.28 0.73
N THR A 430 11.83 -9.49 1.99
CA THR A 430 12.84 -10.46 2.37
C THR A 430 12.20 -11.81 2.65
N VAL A 431 12.55 -12.84 1.89
CA VAL A 431 12.09 -14.22 2.13
C VAL A 431 13.29 -15.13 2.38
N GLY A 432 13.42 -15.61 3.62
CA GLY A 432 14.43 -16.60 4.01
C GLY A 432 15.85 -16.03 4.19
N ASN A 433 16.86 -16.85 3.91
CA ASN A 433 18.24 -16.68 4.39
C ASN A 433 19.08 -15.72 3.51
N GLY A 434 18.67 -14.45 3.41
CA GLY A 434 19.48 -13.37 2.82
C GLY A 434 19.25 -13.08 1.33
N ASN A 435 18.11 -13.49 0.76
CA ASN A 435 17.69 -13.02 -0.56
C ASN A 435 16.88 -11.73 -0.39
N HIS A 436 17.42 -10.63 -0.91
CA HIS A 436 16.79 -9.29 -0.95
C HIS A 436 16.12 -9.09 -2.31
N TRP A 437 14.94 -8.47 -2.36
CA TRP A 437 14.12 -8.36 -3.57
C TRP A 437 13.61 -6.92 -3.73
N LEU A 438 14.14 -6.16 -4.71
CA LEU A 438 13.87 -4.72 -4.85
C LEU A 438 12.70 -4.39 -5.83
N GLY A 439 11.67 -3.67 -5.35
CA GLY A 439 10.87 -2.66 -6.09
C GLY A 439 9.49 -3.05 -6.66
N GLY A 440 8.49 -2.15 -6.50
CA GLY A 440 7.09 -2.28 -6.97
C GLY A 440 6.75 -1.96 -8.45
N THR A 441 5.45 -2.09 -8.74
CA THR A 441 4.64 -1.99 -9.99
C THR A 441 5.03 -2.83 -11.21
N THR A 442 6.19 -3.46 -11.21
CA THR A 442 6.41 -4.77 -11.83
C THR A 442 7.59 -5.36 -11.07
N LEU A 443 7.35 -6.32 -10.17
CA LEU A 443 8.42 -6.89 -9.36
C LEU A 443 9.30 -7.79 -10.24
N ILE A 444 10.47 -7.28 -10.63
CA ILE A 444 11.39 -7.80 -11.66
C ILE A 444 12.13 -9.09 -11.24
N GLN A 445 12.50 -9.81 -12.29
CA GLN A 445 13.31 -11.02 -12.46
C GLN A 445 14.71 -11.03 -11.81
N ASP A 446 14.92 -11.92 -10.84
CA ASP A 446 16.22 -12.57 -10.56
C ASP A 446 16.02 -14.08 -10.25
N GLY A 447 17.02 -14.89 -10.60
CA GLY A 447 16.90 -16.26 -11.10
C GLY A 447 16.68 -17.39 -10.10
N SER A 448 16.10 -17.19 -8.92
CA SER A 448 15.94 -18.31 -7.98
C SER A 448 14.69 -18.21 -7.07
N TYR A 449 13.66 -19.03 -7.34
CA TYR A 449 12.52 -19.43 -6.47
C TYR A 449 11.34 -18.45 -6.30
N ARG A 450 10.10 -18.99 -6.34
CA ARG A 450 9.03 -18.34 -7.10
C ARG A 450 7.55 -18.91 -6.95
N LEU A 451 6.63 -18.29 -6.16
CA LEU A 451 5.23 -17.81 -6.52
C LEU A 451 4.61 -16.88 -5.45
N LEU A 452 4.00 -15.77 -5.87
CA LEU A 452 3.12 -14.87 -5.10
C LEU A 452 2.00 -14.38 -6.03
N ALA A 453 0.94 -15.18 -6.15
CA ALA A 453 -0.25 -14.83 -6.92
C ALA A 453 -1.30 -14.21 -5.99
N PHE A 454 -1.89 -13.10 -6.40
CA PHE A 454 -2.96 -12.39 -5.69
C PHE A 454 -4.25 -12.52 -6.49
N GLU A 455 -5.34 -12.87 -5.81
CA GLU A 455 -6.69 -12.72 -6.33
C GLU A 455 -7.58 -12.21 -5.21
N SER A 456 -8.04 -10.97 -5.33
CA SER A 456 -9.14 -10.48 -4.51
C SER A 456 -10.46 -10.99 -5.10
N PHE A 457 -11.16 -11.85 -4.37
CA PHE A 457 -12.61 -11.99 -4.54
C PHE A 457 -13.23 -10.74 -3.94
N ALA A 458 -13.40 -9.71 -4.76
CA ALA A 458 -14.44 -8.75 -4.46
C ALA A 458 -15.75 -9.43 -4.88
N PRO A 459 -16.55 -10.00 -3.95
CA PRO A 459 -17.89 -10.38 -4.33
C PRO A 459 -18.55 -9.15 -4.95
N LYS A 460 -19.26 -9.34 -6.06
CA LYS A 460 -20.06 -8.25 -6.64
C LYS A 460 -20.99 -7.72 -5.54
N MET A 461 -20.98 -6.41 -5.33
CA MET A 461 -21.90 -5.83 -4.37
C MET A 461 -23.30 -5.93 -4.96
N ALA A 462 -24.19 -6.66 -4.29
CA ALA A 462 -25.60 -6.71 -4.60
C ALA A 462 -26.33 -5.67 -3.76
N LEU A 463 -27.13 -4.82 -4.41
CA LEU A 463 -28.16 -4.09 -3.70
C LEU A 463 -29.25 -5.07 -3.33
N ILE A 464 -29.65 -5.08 -2.05
CA ILE A 464 -30.73 -5.94 -1.59
C ILE A 464 -31.79 -5.13 -0.85
N ASP A 465 -33.03 -5.57 -0.98
CA ASP A 465 -34.18 -5.03 -0.25
C ASP A 465 -34.84 -6.14 0.57
N VAL A 466 -34.97 -5.90 1.88
CA VAL A 466 -35.51 -6.87 2.83
C VAL A 466 -36.99 -6.57 2.99
N ASP A 467 -37.84 -7.54 2.69
CA ASP A 467 -39.29 -7.33 2.49
C ASP A 467 -39.57 -6.24 1.43
N PRO A 468 -39.34 -6.52 0.13
CA PRO A 468 -39.45 -5.52 -0.95
C PRO A 468 -40.86 -4.91 -1.14
N TRP A 469 -41.85 -5.38 -0.37
CA TRP A 469 -43.20 -4.82 -0.39
C TRP A 469 -43.46 -3.84 0.76
N SER A 470 -42.49 -3.67 1.66
CA SER A 470 -42.57 -2.78 2.81
C SER A 470 -41.39 -1.80 2.79
N ALA A 471 -41.68 -0.51 2.66
CA ALA A 471 -40.64 0.52 2.72
C ALA A 471 -39.92 0.62 4.09
N ALA A 472 -40.41 -0.12 5.10
CA ALA A 472 -39.82 -0.16 6.44
C ALA A 472 -38.93 -1.39 6.65
N ASN A 473 -38.92 -2.34 5.69
CA ASN A 473 -38.13 -3.57 5.75
C ASN A 473 -38.37 -4.34 7.06
N GLU A 474 -39.64 -4.47 7.44
CA GLU A 474 -40.05 -5.03 8.72
C GLU A 474 -39.93 -6.55 8.70
N VAL A 475 -39.14 -7.08 9.63
CA VAL A 475 -39.01 -8.52 9.88
C VAL A 475 -39.44 -8.78 11.30
N ASP A 476 -40.43 -9.64 11.50
CA ASP A 476 -40.85 -10.08 12.84
C ASP A 476 -40.02 -11.32 13.26
N PRO A 477 -39.02 -11.16 14.15
CA PRO A 477 -38.15 -12.26 14.56
C PRO A 477 -38.86 -13.30 15.43
N ASP A 478 -40.11 -13.07 15.87
CA ASP A 478 -40.86 -14.01 16.72
C ASP A 478 -41.79 -14.92 15.93
N THR A 479 -41.88 -14.71 14.62
CA THR A 479 -42.76 -15.51 13.78
C THR A 479 -42.01 -16.65 13.09
N ASP A 480 -42.71 -17.77 12.91
CA ASP A 480 -42.31 -18.83 11.98
C ASP A 480 -42.59 -18.42 10.51
N THR A 481 -42.62 -17.13 10.21
CA THR A 481 -42.84 -16.65 8.85
C THR A 481 -41.51 -16.52 8.12
N ASN A 482 -41.57 -16.62 6.80
CA ASN A 482 -40.40 -16.42 5.98
C ASN A 482 -40.22 -14.92 5.70
N VAL A 483 -38.97 -14.47 5.68
CA VAL A 483 -38.60 -13.18 5.10
C VAL A 483 -38.32 -13.35 3.62
N VAL A 484 -38.69 -12.35 2.82
CA VAL A 484 -38.31 -12.29 1.42
C VAL A 484 -37.26 -11.21 1.24
N VAL A 485 -36.18 -11.51 0.55
CA VAL A 485 -35.14 -10.54 0.22
C VAL A 485 -35.00 -10.47 -1.29
N ALA A 486 -35.21 -9.29 -1.85
CA ALA A 486 -34.94 -9.00 -3.26
C ALA A 486 -33.46 -8.67 -3.43
N VAL A 487 -32.82 -9.30 -4.41
CA VAL A 487 -31.57 -8.85 -5.00
C VAL A 487 -31.93 -8.01 -6.21
N LEU A 488 -31.58 -6.74 -6.17
CA LEU A 488 -31.93 -5.77 -7.20
C LEU A 488 -30.93 -5.89 -8.35
N GLY A 489 -31.44 -5.97 -9.57
CA GLY A 489 -30.62 -5.95 -10.77
C GLY A 489 -29.94 -4.60 -10.90
N SER A 490 -28.67 -4.59 -11.31
CA SER A 490 -27.95 -3.37 -11.63
C SER A 490 -27.59 -3.33 -13.11
N SER A 491 -27.66 -2.13 -13.70
CA SER A 491 -27.19 -1.84 -15.05
C SER A 491 -26.56 -0.45 -15.07
N GLU A 492 -25.27 -0.35 -14.78
CA GLU A 492 -24.56 0.93 -14.90
C GLU A 492 -24.29 1.30 -16.37
N ALA A 493 -23.90 0.31 -17.18
CA ALA A 493 -23.82 0.39 -18.63
C ALA A 493 -23.84 -1.02 -19.22
N ALA A 494 -24.41 -1.22 -20.42
CA ALA A 494 -24.50 -2.57 -21.01
C ALA A 494 -23.12 -3.27 -21.10
N GLY A 495 -22.91 -4.28 -20.25
CA GLY A 495 -21.68 -5.06 -20.17
C GLY A 495 -20.66 -4.54 -19.14
N ASP A 496 -21.08 -3.70 -18.20
CA ASP A 496 -20.24 -3.32 -17.07
C ASP A 496 -19.95 -4.55 -16.20
N PRO A 497 -18.68 -4.86 -15.88
CA PRO A 497 -18.36 -5.95 -14.97
C PRO A 497 -18.98 -5.80 -13.57
N ALA A 498 -19.40 -4.60 -13.14
CA ALA A 498 -20.13 -4.38 -11.90
C ALA A 498 -21.62 -4.79 -11.98
N ASP A 499 -22.18 -4.99 -13.18
CA ASP A 499 -23.57 -5.40 -13.34
C ASP A 499 -23.81 -6.80 -12.74
N LEU A 500 -24.88 -6.91 -11.94
CA LEU A 500 -25.39 -8.18 -11.43
C LEU A 500 -26.64 -8.58 -12.20
N ASP A 501 -26.48 -9.47 -13.18
CA ASP A 501 -27.61 -10.12 -13.85
C ASP A 501 -28.21 -11.17 -12.91
N VAL A 502 -29.28 -10.78 -12.21
CA VAL A 502 -29.97 -11.62 -11.23
C VAL A 502 -30.53 -12.92 -11.81
N THR A 503 -30.78 -12.98 -13.13
CA THR A 503 -31.24 -14.20 -13.80
C THR A 503 -30.18 -15.29 -13.86
N ARG A 504 -28.93 -14.91 -13.55
CA ARG A 504 -27.78 -15.79 -13.48
C ARG A 504 -27.41 -16.14 -12.05
N ILE A 505 -28.16 -15.72 -11.03
CA ILE A 505 -27.91 -16.15 -9.66
C ILE A 505 -28.13 -17.67 -9.56
N ASN A 506 -27.14 -18.37 -8.99
CA ASN A 506 -27.28 -19.76 -8.60
C ASN A 506 -28.01 -19.82 -7.26
N ASP A 507 -29.32 -19.97 -7.32
CA ASP A 507 -30.24 -20.00 -6.19
C ASP A 507 -29.83 -21.00 -5.09
N SER A 508 -29.21 -22.13 -5.45
CA SER A 508 -28.69 -23.12 -4.49
C SER A 508 -27.52 -22.66 -3.62
N THR A 509 -26.91 -21.52 -3.95
CA THR A 509 -25.78 -20.93 -3.22
C THR A 509 -26.18 -19.71 -2.39
N VAL A 510 -27.41 -19.23 -2.52
CA VAL A 510 -27.86 -18.01 -1.83
C VAL A 510 -28.14 -18.33 -0.37
N GLN A 511 -27.52 -17.55 0.52
CA GLN A 511 -27.64 -17.66 1.96
C GLN A 511 -27.95 -16.30 2.58
N LEU A 512 -28.75 -16.29 3.64
CA LEU A 512 -29.12 -15.08 4.39
C LEU A 512 -28.70 -15.16 5.86
N GLY A 513 -28.15 -14.07 6.36
CA GLY A 513 -27.87 -13.81 7.76
C GLY A 513 -26.75 -14.67 8.35
N THR A 514 -26.52 -14.49 9.65
CA THR A 514 -25.46 -15.20 10.38
C THR A 514 -25.73 -16.69 10.56
N GLY A 515 -27.00 -17.11 10.42
CA GLY A 515 -27.40 -18.51 10.43
C GLY A 515 -27.26 -19.21 9.06
N GLU A 516 -26.86 -18.48 8.02
CA GLU A 516 -26.68 -19.00 6.65
C GLU A 516 -27.95 -19.70 6.10
N ALA A 517 -29.11 -19.09 6.32
CA ALA A 517 -30.38 -19.66 5.88
C ALA A 517 -30.37 -19.91 4.37
N LEU A 518 -30.69 -21.14 3.99
CA LEU A 518 -30.94 -21.50 2.59
C LEU A 518 -32.35 -21.07 2.17
N ILE A 519 -32.52 -20.85 0.86
CA ILE A 519 -33.82 -20.51 0.30
C ILE A 519 -34.87 -21.62 0.53
N THR A 520 -36.08 -21.25 0.92
CA THR A 520 -37.18 -22.19 1.22
C THR A 520 -38.14 -22.42 0.04
N GLY A 521 -37.88 -21.81 -1.11
CA GLY A 521 -38.75 -21.84 -2.29
C GLY A 521 -38.02 -21.49 -3.58
N ALA A 522 -38.72 -21.56 -4.71
CA ALA A 522 -38.18 -21.10 -5.98
C ALA A 522 -38.08 -19.56 -5.99
N PRO A 523 -37.00 -18.99 -6.57
CA PRO A 523 -36.86 -17.54 -6.69
C PRO A 523 -37.99 -16.95 -7.54
N GLN A 524 -38.42 -15.74 -7.18
CA GLN A 524 -39.38 -14.95 -7.95
C GLN A 524 -38.63 -13.87 -8.72
N TYR A 525 -38.94 -13.71 -10.00
CA TYR A 525 -38.34 -12.67 -10.82
C TYR A 525 -39.38 -11.58 -11.07
N GLY A 526 -39.08 -10.35 -10.65
CA GLY A 526 -39.94 -9.18 -10.77
C GLY A 526 -39.14 -7.90 -10.97
N ASP A 527 -39.83 -6.76 -11.00
CA ASP A 527 -39.24 -5.43 -10.85
C ASP A 527 -39.77 -4.96 -9.49
N PHE A 528 -38.93 -5.06 -8.46
CA PHE A 528 -39.30 -4.86 -7.06
C PHE A 528 -39.05 -3.43 -6.60
N ASP A 529 -38.11 -2.70 -7.21
CA ASP A 529 -37.81 -1.30 -6.89
C ASP A 529 -38.42 -0.28 -7.88
N GLY A 530 -38.95 -0.75 -9.02
CA GLY A 530 -39.63 0.07 -10.01
C GLY A 530 -38.69 0.73 -11.03
N ASP A 531 -37.45 0.28 -11.14
CA ASP A 531 -36.46 0.81 -12.08
C ASP A 531 -36.54 0.20 -13.50
N ALA A 532 -37.45 -0.77 -13.68
CA ALA A 532 -37.67 -1.54 -14.91
C ALA A 532 -36.52 -2.49 -15.31
N LEU A 533 -35.59 -2.78 -14.40
CA LEU A 533 -34.69 -3.91 -14.46
C LEU A 533 -35.36 -5.15 -13.86
N GLN A 534 -34.76 -6.30 -14.13
CA GLN A 534 -35.23 -7.57 -13.58
C GLN A 534 -34.47 -7.81 -12.28
N ASP A 535 -35.22 -8.08 -11.22
CA ASP A 535 -34.76 -8.43 -9.88
C ASP A 535 -35.08 -9.90 -9.55
N ALA A 536 -34.47 -10.43 -8.50
CA ALA A 536 -34.74 -11.76 -7.97
C ALA A 536 -35.07 -11.72 -6.47
N ALA A 537 -36.25 -12.18 -6.08
CA ALA A 537 -36.66 -12.31 -4.70
C ALA A 537 -36.52 -13.75 -4.21
N PHE A 538 -35.83 -13.91 -3.08
CA PHE A 538 -35.55 -15.18 -2.42
C PHE A 538 -36.25 -15.21 -1.06
N THR A 539 -36.79 -16.38 -0.70
CA THR A 539 -37.55 -16.56 0.54
C THR A 539 -36.72 -17.38 1.53
N PHE A 540 -36.58 -16.90 2.76
CA PHE A 540 -35.77 -17.51 3.81
C PHE A 540 -36.57 -17.67 5.10
N ASP A 541 -36.27 -18.72 5.87
CA ASP A 541 -36.80 -18.87 7.23
C ASP A 541 -36.07 -17.89 8.17
N VAL A 542 -36.81 -17.03 8.87
CA VAL A 542 -36.25 -15.95 9.71
C VAL A 542 -35.37 -16.51 10.83
N GLN A 543 -35.81 -17.60 11.47
CA GLN A 543 -35.06 -18.24 12.55
C GLN A 543 -33.77 -18.88 12.04
N ALA A 544 -33.84 -19.56 10.89
CA ALA A 544 -32.67 -20.15 10.25
C ALA A 544 -31.67 -19.07 9.82
N ALA A 545 -32.12 -17.85 9.49
CA ALA A 545 -31.24 -16.75 9.10
C ALA A 545 -30.49 -16.18 10.31
N GLY A 546 -30.96 -16.49 11.53
CA GLY A 546 -30.40 -15.96 12.77
C GLY A 546 -30.70 -14.48 12.97
N ILE A 547 -31.77 -13.96 12.36
CA ILE A 547 -32.26 -12.61 12.60
C ILE A 547 -32.92 -12.60 13.98
N VAL A 548 -32.46 -11.72 14.85
CA VAL A 548 -32.99 -11.55 16.21
C VAL A 548 -33.49 -10.12 16.42
N CYS A 549 -34.18 -9.93 17.53
CA CYS A 549 -34.61 -8.62 17.96
C CYS A 549 -33.47 -7.62 18.08
N GLU A 550 -33.74 -6.38 17.66
CA GLU A 550 -32.80 -5.25 17.61
C GLU A 550 -31.75 -5.32 16.50
N ASP A 551 -31.74 -6.38 15.67
CA ASP A 551 -30.98 -6.35 14.44
C ASP A 551 -31.45 -5.20 13.55
N THR A 552 -30.50 -4.51 12.93
CA THR A 552 -30.75 -3.35 12.05
C THR A 552 -30.35 -3.63 10.60
N HIS A 553 -29.71 -4.77 10.36
CA HIS A 553 -29.21 -5.18 9.06
C HIS A 553 -29.15 -6.70 8.97
N VAL A 554 -29.10 -7.21 7.74
CA VAL A 554 -28.83 -8.60 7.43
C VAL A 554 -27.94 -8.69 6.19
N ASP A 555 -27.04 -9.66 6.21
CA ASP A 555 -26.15 -9.96 5.09
C ASP A 555 -26.79 -11.02 4.19
N LEU A 556 -26.68 -10.85 2.87
CA LEU A 556 -27.03 -11.86 1.89
C LEU A 556 -25.78 -12.15 1.05
N ILE A 557 -25.49 -13.42 0.86
CA ILE A 557 -24.38 -13.85 0.00
C ILE A 557 -24.88 -14.88 -1.01
N GLY A 558 -24.19 -14.99 -2.13
CA GLY A 558 -24.47 -16.01 -3.12
C GLY A 558 -23.41 -16.07 -4.21
N GLY A 559 -23.65 -16.95 -5.18
CA GLY A 559 -22.87 -17.04 -6.41
C GLY A 559 -23.76 -17.02 -7.64
N THR A 560 -23.20 -16.63 -8.77
CA THR A 560 -23.84 -16.78 -10.08
C THR A 560 -23.61 -18.19 -10.65
N LEU A 561 -24.32 -18.54 -11.72
CA LEU A 561 -24.15 -19.78 -12.47
C LEU A 561 -22.76 -19.91 -13.10
N ASP A 562 -22.03 -18.81 -13.24
CA ASP A 562 -20.63 -18.79 -13.71
C ASP A 562 -19.62 -18.89 -12.56
N GLY A 563 -20.08 -18.95 -11.31
CA GLY A 563 -19.22 -19.02 -10.13
C GLY A 563 -18.75 -17.66 -9.61
N GLU A 564 -19.22 -16.54 -10.16
CA GLU A 564 -18.93 -15.22 -9.60
C GLU A 564 -19.68 -15.05 -8.28
N ALA A 565 -18.96 -14.71 -7.20
CA ALA A 565 -19.58 -14.44 -5.90
C ALA A 565 -20.21 -13.05 -5.87
N PHE A 566 -21.26 -12.89 -5.06
CA PHE A 566 -21.85 -11.60 -4.74
C PHE A 566 -22.26 -11.55 -3.26
N SER A 567 -22.33 -10.33 -2.72
CA SER A 567 -22.72 -10.06 -1.33
C SER A 567 -23.51 -8.75 -1.27
N GLY A 568 -24.55 -8.71 -0.45
CA GLY A 568 -25.35 -7.51 -0.19
C GLY A 568 -25.64 -7.36 1.29
N ILE A 569 -25.80 -6.12 1.74
CA ILE A 569 -26.22 -5.79 3.11
C ILE A 569 -27.51 -5.00 2.99
N GLY A 570 -28.57 -5.49 3.63
CA GLY A 570 -29.89 -4.85 3.63
C GLY A 570 -30.22 -4.33 5.02
N SER A 571 -30.80 -3.14 5.12
CA SER A 571 -31.37 -2.67 6.38
C SER A 571 -32.68 -3.39 6.67
N LEU A 572 -32.96 -3.62 7.95
CA LEU A 572 -34.24 -4.14 8.41
C LEU A 572 -34.68 -3.46 9.71
N VAL A 573 -35.97 -3.59 10.03
CA VAL A 573 -36.56 -3.17 11.30
C VAL A 573 -37.23 -4.37 11.95
N THR A 574 -37.00 -4.58 13.26
CA THR A 574 -37.68 -5.60 14.04
C THR A 574 -38.70 -4.97 15.00
N PRO A 575 -39.93 -4.62 14.55
CA PRO A 575 -40.84 -3.74 15.28
C PRO A 575 -41.48 -4.36 16.53
N ASP A 576 -41.65 -5.69 16.54
CA ASP A 576 -42.46 -6.41 17.55
C ASP A 576 -41.63 -7.13 18.61
N CYS A 577 -40.47 -6.59 18.95
CA CYS A 577 -39.64 -7.10 20.04
C CYS A 577 -40.28 -6.78 21.40
N GLU A 578 -41.13 -7.69 21.91
CA GLU A 578 -41.69 -7.55 23.26
C GLU A 578 -40.54 -7.48 24.28
N SER A 579 -40.44 -6.32 24.91
CA SER A 579 -39.28 -5.77 25.62
C SER A 579 -38.55 -6.59 26.72
N SER A 580 -38.70 -7.91 26.93
CA SER A 580 -37.96 -8.53 28.05
C SER A 580 -37.82 -10.06 28.18
N GLU A 581 -38.34 -10.93 27.32
CA GLU A 581 -38.08 -12.37 27.49
C GLU A 581 -37.02 -12.87 26.50
N CYS A 582 -35.78 -12.97 27.01
CA CYS A 582 -34.57 -13.32 26.28
C CYS A 582 -34.74 -14.57 25.38
N HIS A 583 -34.47 -14.40 24.08
CA HIS A 583 -34.13 -15.50 23.18
C HIS A 583 -32.78 -16.12 23.64
N PRO A 584 -32.71 -17.44 23.88
CA PRO A 584 -31.55 -18.11 24.47
C PRO A 584 -30.35 -18.28 23.54
#